data_AF-A0AA43KLI1-F1
#
_entry.id   AF-A0AA43KLI1-F1
#
_cell.length_a   1.000
_cell.length_b   1.000
_cell.length_c   1.000
_cell.angle_alpha   90.00
_cell.angle_beta   90.00
_cell.angle_gamma   90.00
#
_symmetry.space_group_name_H-M   'P 1'
#
loop_
_entity.id
_entity.type
_entity.pdbx_description
1 polymer ?
#
loop_
_entity_poly.entity_id
_entity_poly.type
_entity_poly.pdbx_seq_one_letter_code
_entity_poly.pdbx_strand_id
1 'polypeptide(L)'
;MTNFEEYLQHPDPEKRERAANWRMAIGLQAVDGLKTSNYLVEIARRQIEGEITMDEVQELISAHYQAKKKQKSDADKAVETEKRL
;
A
#
# COMPACT_ATOMS: atom_id res chain seq x y z
N MET A 1 -2.68 0.25 14.30
CA MET A 1 -2.12 -1.11 14.26
C MET A 1 -2.50 -1.73 12.94
N THR A 2 -1.52 -2.11 12.12
CA THR A 2 -1.68 -2.81 10.84
C THR A 2 -1.73 -4.31 11.10
N ASN A 3 -2.68 -4.77 11.91
CA ASN A 3 -2.68 -6.16 12.33
C ASN A 3 -3.81 -6.90 11.63
N PHE A 4 -3.44 -7.72 10.65
CA PHE A 4 -4.34 -8.68 10.00
C PHE A 4 -4.68 -9.86 10.94
N GLU A 5 -4.69 -9.66 12.26
CA GLU A 5 -4.90 -10.72 13.26
C GLU A 5 -6.24 -11.42 13.08
N GLU A 6 -7.28 -10.66 12.73
CA GLU A 6 -8.59 -11.20 12.37
C GLU A 6 -8.51 -12.21 11.21
N TYR A 7 -7.67 -11.93 10.22
CA TYR A 7 -7.48 -12.78 9.06
C TYR A 7 -6.59 -13.98 9.33
N LEU A 8 -5.62 -13.85 10.24
CA LEU A 8 -4.75 -14.97 10.63
C LEU A 8 -5.51 -16.07 11.39
N GLN A 9 -6.63 -15.73 12.01
CA GLN A 9 -7.52 -16.67 12.71
C GLN A 9 -8.75 -17.05 11.87
N HIS A 10 -8.83 -16.61 10.62
CA HIS A 10 -9.99 -16.81 9.77
C HIS A 10 -10.18 -18.31 9.39
N PRO A 11 -11.41 -18.84 9.33
CA PRO A 11 -11.65 -20.25 8.98
C PRO A 11 -11.17 -20.61 7.56
N ASP A 12 -11.30 -19.67 6.62
CA ASP A 12 -10.81 -19.81 5.25
C ASP A 12 -9.27 -19.87 5.20
N PRO A 13 -8.67 -20.99 4.72
CA PRO A 13 -7.22 -21.14 4.61
C PRO A 13 -6.58 -20.14 3.64
N GLU A 14 -7.26 -19.76 2.55
CA GLU A 14 -6.70 -18.84 1.55
C GLU A 14 -6.61 -17.41 2.10
N LYS A 15 -7.61 -16.98 2.90
CA LYS A 15 -7.55 -15.68 3.58
C LYS A 15 -6.43 -15.65 4.63
N ARG A 16 -6.25 -16.74 5.39
CA ARG A 16 -5.14 -16.88 6.34
C ARG A 16 -3.78 -16.80 5.66
N GLU A 17 -3.61 -17.51 4.56
CA GLU A 17 -2.35 -17.52 3.80
C GLU A 17 -2.03 -16.12 3.26
N ARG A 18 -2.99 -15.46 2.61
CA ARG A 18 -2.83 -14.08 2.11
C ARG A 18 -2.47 -13.12 3.24
N ALA A 19 -3.14 -13.21 4.38
CA ALA A 19 -2.84 -12.37 5.54
C ALA A 19 -1.45 -12.61 6.13
N ALA A 20 -0.99 -13.87 6.19
CA ALA A 20 0.36 -14.20 6.63
C ALA A 20 1.42 -13.60 5.69
N ASN A 21 1.19 -13.68 4.38
CA ASN A 21 2.06 -13.09 3.36
C ASN A 21 2.15 -11.57 3.51
N TRP A 22 1.00 -10.89 3.65
CA TRP A 22 0.97 -9.44 3.87
C TRP A 22 1.62 -9.01 5.18
N ARG A 23 1.41 -9.75 6.27
CA ARG A 23 2.08 -9.49 7.56
C ARG A 23 3.60 -9.60 7.43
N MET A 24 4.08 -10.62 6.71
CA MET A 24 5.51 -10.82 6.50
C MET A 24 6.11 -9.69 5.67
N ALA A 25 5.48 -9.31 4.55
CA ALA A 25 5.94 -8.24 3.69
C ALA A 25 6.00 -6.89 4.44
N ILE A 26 4.94 -6.55 5.18
CA ILE A 26 4.90 -5.33 6.00
C ILE A 26 5.93 -5.38 7.13
N GLY A 27 6.06 -6.54 7.79
CA GLY A 27 7.06 -6.74 8.85
C GLY A 27 8.48 -6.54 8.33
N LEU A 28 8.79 -7.02 7.12
CA LEU A 28 10.08 -6.80 6.48
C LEU A 28 10.34 -5.32 6.24
N GLN A 29 9.35 -4.57 5.72
CA GLN A 29 9.49 -3.12 5.56
C GLN A 29 9.70 -2.38 6.89
N ALA A 30 9.11 -2.87 7.98
CA ALA A 30 9.27 -2.27 9.31
C ALA A 30 10.69 -2.45 9.86
N VAL A 31 11.40 -3.53 9.50
CA VAL A 31 12.82 -3.71 9.82
C VAL A 31 13.67 -2.60 9.20
N ASP A 32 13.30 -2.13 8.01
CA ASP A 32 13.94 -0.99 7.34
C ASP A 32 13.50 0.38 7.90
N GLY A 33 12.70 0.40 8.96
CA GLY A 33 12.16 1.63 9.56
C GLY A 33 11.08 2.33 8.70
N LEU A 34 10.57 1.66 7.66
CA LEU A 34 9.55 2.22 6.80
C LEU A 34 8.17 2.03 7.42
N LYS A 35 7.39 3.12 7.45
CA LYS A 35 6.00 3.08 7.89
C LYS A 35 5.10 2.73 6.71
N THR A 36 4.39 1.61 6.82
CA THR A 36 3.34 1.23 5.87
C THR A 36 2.25 2.30 5.80
N SER A 37 1.82 2.66 4.60
CA SER A 37 0.76 3.64 4.39
C SER A 37 -0.63 3.02 4.62
N ASN A 38 -1.59 3.82 5.08
CA ASN A 38 -2.99 3.37 5.21
C ASN A 38 -3.54 2.86 3.87
N TYR A 39 -3.13 3.47 2.75
CA TYR A 39 -3.53 3.03 1.42
C TYR A 39 -3.09 1.58 1.15
N LEU A 40 -1.85 1.22 1.47
CA LEU A 40 -1.35 -0.15 1.28
C LEU A 40 -2.07 -1.16 2.17
N VAL A 41 -2.46 -0.77 3.38
CA VAL A 41 -3.25 -1.61 4.30
C VAL A 41 -4.63 -1.91 3.73
N GLU A 42 -5.30 -0.91 3.15
CA GLU A 42 -6.61 -1.12 2.52
C GLU A 42 -6.52 -2.01 1.29
N ILE A 43 -5.50 -1.83 0.44
CA ILE A 43 -5.25 -2.71 -0.70
C ILE A 43 -5.00 -4.15 -0.24
N ALA A 44 -4.20 -4.35 0.80
CA ALA A 44 -3.95 -5.66 1.37
C ALA A 44 -5.23 -6.35 1.87
N ARG A 45 -6.12 -5.62 2.57
CA ARG A 45 -7.42 -6.14 3.01
C ARG A 45 -8.27 -6.63 1.84
N ARG A 46 -8.43 -5.81 0.81
CA ARG A 46 -9.21 -6.17 -0.39
C ARG A 46 -8.64 -7.42 -1.08
N GLN A 47 -7.31 -7.55 -1.13
CA GLN A 47 -6.66 -8.73 -1.69
C GLN A 47 -6.87 -9.98 -0.81
N ILE A 48 -6.82 -9.85 0.52
CA ILE A 48 -7.13 -10.93 1.46
C ILE A 48 -8.59 -11.36 1.35
N GLU A 49 -9.52 -10.43 1.17
CA GLU A 49 -10.95 -10.72 0.97
C GLU A 49 -11.24 -11.39 -0.38
N GLY A 50 -10.31 -11.31 -1.34
CA GLY A 50 -10.49 -11.81 -2.70
C GLY A 50 -11.27 -10.86 -3.61
N GLU A 51 -11.40 -9.59 -3.22
CA GLU A 51 -12.01 -8.56 -4.06
C GLU A 51 -11.13 -8.14 -5.23
N ILE A 52 -9.81 -8.29 -5.07
CA ILE A 52 -8.81 -7.97 -6.08
C ILE A 52 -7.74 -9.05 -6.12
N THR A 53 -7.18 -9.23 -7.31
CA THR A 53 -6.05 -10.11 -7.61
C THR A 53 -4.71 -9.46 -7.24
N MET A 54 -3.64 -10.25 -7.20
CA MET A 54 -2.29 -9.73 -6.97
C MET A 54 -1.83 -8.81 -8.11
N ASP A 55 -2.26 -9.07 -9.35
CA ASP A 55 -1.93 -8.21 -10.50
C ASP A 55 -2.59 -6.83 -10.34
N GLU A 56 -3.86 -6.78 -9.94
CA GLU A 56 -4.56 -5.53 -9.65
C GLU A 56 -3.94 -4.76 -8.47
N VAL A 57 -3.43 -5.47 -7.45
CA VAL A 57 -2.65 -4.83 -6.38
C VAL A 57 -1.45 -4.09 -6.94
N GLN A 58 -0.68 -4.73 -7.84
CA GLN A 58 0.50 -4.13 -8.44
C GLN A 58 0.14 -2.88 -9.27
N GLU A 59 -0.94 -2.95 -10.04
CA GLU A 59 -1.44 -1.82 -10.83
C GLU A 59 -1.87 -0.65 -9.95
N LEU A 60 -2.66 -0.91 -8.89
CA LEU A 60 -3.16 0.11 -7.97
C LEU A 60 -2.01 0.82 -7.24
N ILE A 61 -1.04 0.06 -6.74
CA ILE A 61 0.15 0.62 -6.08
C ILE A 61 0.96 1.46 -7.08
N SER A 62 1.21 0.93 -8.28
CA SER A 62 1.99 1.62 -9.32
C SER A 62 1.33 2.94 -9.73
N ALA A 63 0.02 2.92 -10.00
CA ALA A 63 -0.76 4.10 -10.37
C ALA A 63 -0.74 5.16 -9.25
N HIS A 64 -0.88 4.75 -7.98
CA HIS A 64 -0.84 5.67 -6.85
C HIS A 64 0.49 6.43 -6.74
N TYR A 65 1.63 5.74 -6.91
CA TYR A 65 2.94 6.37 -6.85
C TYR A 65 3.25 7.24 -8.08
N GLN A 66 2.81 6.83 -9.27
CA GLN A 66 2.92 7.65 -10.48
C GLN A 66 2.14 8.96 -10.34
N ALA A 67 0.90 8.89 -9.83
CA ALA A 67 0.06 10.06 -9.58
C ALA A 67 0.70 11.01 -8.56
N LYS A 68 1.21 10.50 -7.43
CA LYS A 68 1.93 11.32 -6.43
C LYS A 68 3.20 11.97 -6.98
N LYS A 69 3.96 11.25 -7.81
CA LYS A 69 5.17 11.80 -8.45
C LYS A 69 4.82 12.99 -9.35
N LYS A 70 3.73 12.88 -10.13
CA LYS A 70 3.25 13.94 -10.99
C LYS A 70 2.76 15.17 -10.21
N GLN A 71 1.99 14.96 -9.14
CA GLN A 71 1.56 16.05 -8.24
C GLN A 71 2.74 16.80 -7.62
N LYS A 72 3.77 16.07 -7.17
CA LYS A 72 4.98 16.70 -6.60
C LYS A 72 5.75 17.50 -7.64
N SER A 73 5.90 17.00 -8.87
CA SER A 73 6.58 17.75 -9.94
C SER A 73 5.85 19.02 -10.37
N ASP A 74 4.52 19.02 -10.31
CA ASP A 74 3.72 20.19 -10.67
C ASP A 74 3.73 21.25 -9.55
N ALA A 75 3.73 20.82 -8.28
CA ALA A 75 3.87 21.71 -7.13
C ALA A 75 5.26 22.37 -7.07
N ASP A 76 6.35 21.62 -7.32
CA ASP A 76 7.71 22.19 -7.34
C ASP A 76 7.89 23.24 -8.45
N LYS A 77 7.23 23.05 -9.61
CA LYS A 77 7.23 24.04 -10.70
C LYS A 77 6.47 25.32 -10.36
N ALA A 78 5.33 25.21 -9.69
CA ALA A 78 4.53 26.37 -9.29
C ALA A 78 5.28 27.26 -8.27
N VAL A 79 5.92 26.64 -7.28
CA VAL A 79 6.71 27.36 -6.26
C VAL A 79 7.92 28.07 -6.87
N GLU A 80 8.59 27.48 -7.86
CA GLU A 80 9.71 28.14 -8.54
C GLU A 80 9.26 29.33 -9.40
N THR A 81 8.08 29.27 -10.01
CA THR A 81 7.52 30.42 -10.75
C THR A 81 7.14 31.58 -9.84
N GLU A 82 6.65 31.30 -8.62
CA GLU A 82 6.27 32.33 -7.66
C GLU A 82 7.47 33.00 -6.98
N LYS A 83 8.60 32.29 -6.80
CA LYS A 83 9.85 32.88 -6.30
C LYS A 83 10.60 33.75 -7.30
N ARG A 84 10.19 33.73 -8.57
CA ARG A 84 10.82 34.47 -9.68
C ARG A 84 10.05 35.74 -10.08
N LEU A 85 8.90 36.02 -9.47
CA LEU A 85 8.19 37.31 -9.53
C LEU A 85 8.52 38.15 -8.28
#